data_AF-A0A7Y2XPN2-F1
#
_entry.id   AF-A0A7Y2XPN2-F1
#
_cell.length_a   1.000
_cell.length_b   1.000
_cell.length_c   1.000
_cell.angle_alpha   90.00
_cell.angle_beta   90.00
_cell.angle_gamma   90.00
#
_symmetry.space_group_name_H-M   'P 1'
#
loop_
_entity.id
_entity.type
_entity.pdbx_description
1 polymer ?
#
loop_
_entity_poly.entity_id
_entity_poly.type
_entity_poly.pdbx_seq_one_letter_code
_entity_poly.pdbx_strand_id
1 'polypeptide(L)'
;VLGGILFCLCTLSGSLGLIVLQKILKTMGAKAATGYGLFLGGSMLMISGVSVWPELANLFTPKVMWLTAYLAFVSALGFGLWNHLTSLFPVNLLAGYRFLVPICAVVESSLLVSGESPGLGIWLGGMMVIAALIGLQRAR
;
A
#
# COMPACT_ATOMS: atom_id res chain seq x y z
N VAL A 1 -18.10 -6.97 -14.69
CA VAL A 1 -17.44 -8.31 -14.60
C VAL A 1 -15.92 -8.19 -14.52
N LEU A 2 -15.25 -7.54 -15.49
CA LEU A 2 -13.77 -7.41 -15.49
C LEU A 2 -13.18 -6.82 -14.20
N GLY A 3 -13.74 -5.72 -13.68
CA GLY A 3 -13.25 -5.11 -12.44
C GLY A 3 -13.32 -6.03 -11.22
N GLY A 4 -14.38 -6.85 -11.11
CA GLY A 4 -14.50 -7.83 -10.01
C GLY A 4 -13.44 -8.92 -10.09
N ILE A 5 -13.16 -9.42 -11.30
CA ILE A 5 -12.10 -10.41 -11.53
C ILE A 5 -10.73 -9.83 -11.13
N LEU A 6 -10.43 -8.60 -11.56
CA LEU A 6 -9.18 -7.92 -11.22
C LEU A 6 -9.04 -7.70 -9.70
N PHE A 7 -10.13 -7.36 -9.01
CA PHE A 7 -10.14 -7.21 -7.55
C PHE A 7 -9.83 -8.53 -6.84
N CYS A 8 -10.44 -9.64 -7.28
CA CYS A 8 -10.16 -10.97 -6.74
C CYS A 8 -8.72 -11.40 -7.01
N LEU A 9 -8.18 -11.16 -8.21
CA LEU A 9 -6.79 -11.47 -8.53
C LEU A 9 -5.79 -10.65 -7.70
N CYS A 10 -6.07 -9.35 -7.50
CA CYS A 10 -5.26 -8.48 -6.66
C CYS A 10 -5.20 -8.98 -5.21
N THR A 11 -6.36 -9.29 -4.62
CA THR A 11 -6.44 -9.79 -3.25
C THR A 11 -5.80 -11.18 -3.09
N LEU A 12 -5.98 -12.07 -4.07
CA LEU A 12 -5.30 -13.37 -4.11
C LEU A 12 -3.77 -13.23 -4.19
N SER A 13 -3.28 -12.39 -5.11
CA SER A 13 -1.85 -12.12 -5.27
C SER A 13 -1.24 -11.53 -3.99
N GLY A 14 -1.92 -10.58 -3.34
CA GLY A 14 -1.49 -10.02 -2.06
C GLY A 14 -1.42 -11.05 -0.93
N SER A 15 -2.40 -11.96 -0.86
CA SER A 15 -2.41 -13.05 0.12
C SER A 15 -1.26 -14.05 -0.11
N LEU A 16 -1.05 -14.48 -1.35
CA LEU A 16 0.08 -15.34 -1.71
C LEU A 16 1.43 -14.68 -1.42
N GLY A 17 1.57 -13.39 -1.76
CA GLY A 17 2.75 -12.60 -1.46
C GLY A 17 3.07 -12.57 0.05
N LEU A 18 2.06 -12.40 0.90
CA LEU A 18 2.22 -12.46 2.36
C LEU A 18 2.66 -13.84 2.85
N ILE A 19 2.07 -14.92 2.33
CA ILE A 19 2.45 -16.30 2.72
C ILE A 19 3.92 -16.57 2.35
N VAL A 20 4.35 -16.16 1.16
CA VAL A 20 5.74 -16.29 0.71
C VAL A 20 6.67 -15.42 1.56
N LEU A 21 6.29 -14.17 1.83
CA LEU A 21 7.05 -13.26 2.67
C LEU A 21 7.29 -13.86 4.06
N GLN A 22 6.28 -14.45 4.70
CA GLN A 22 6.42 -15.08 6.02
C GLN A 22 7.43 -16.25 6.02
N LYS A 23 7.65 -16.92 4.88
CA LYS A 23 8.71 -17.92 4.75
C LYS A 23 10.08 -17.27 4.60
N ILE A 24 10.18 -16.20 3.80
CA ILE A 24 11.41 -15.44 3.56
C ILE A 24 11.89 -14.73 4.84
N LEU A 25 10.97 -14.21 5.66
CA LEU A 25 11.29 -13.54 6.93
C LEU A 25 11.98 -14.47 7.94
N LYS A 26 11.92 -15.79 7.76
CA LYS A 26 12.66 -16.76 8.59
C LYS A 26 14.14 -16.86 8.21
N THR A 27 14.51 -16.45 6.99
CA THR A 27 15.87 -16.58 6.46
C THR A 27 16.58 -15.22 6.33
N MET A 28 15.84 -14.12 6.24
CA MET A 28 16.39 -12.77 6.13
C MET A 28 15.52 -11.75 6.88
N GLY A 29 16.14 -10.62 7.27
CA GLY A 29 15.43 -9.53 7.93
C GLY A 29 14.41 -8.84 7.02
N ALA A 30 13.36 -8.28 7.62
CA ALA A 30 12.25 -7.62 6.89
C ALA A 30 12.69 -6.50 5.95
N LYS A 31 13.75 -5.75 6.30
CA LYS A 31 14.31 -4.70 5.44
C LYS A 31 14.88 -5.28 4.14
N ALA A 32 15.65 -6.36 4.24
CA ALA A 32 16.23 -7.03 3.07
C ALA A 32 15.14 -7.66 2.19
N ALA A 33 14.18 -8.36 2.80
CA ALA A 33 13.05 -8.96 2.10
C ALA A 33 12.24 -7.92 1.30
N THR A 34 12.00 -6.75 1.90
CA THR A 34 11.31 -5.63 1.25
C THR A 34 12.12 -5.08 0.08
N GLY A 35 13.42 -4.86 0.27
CA GLY A 35 14.31 -4.36 -0.77
C GLY A 35 14.34 -5.27 -1.99
N TYR A 36 14.51 -6.58 -1.79
CA TYR A 36 14.45 -7.56 -2.89
C TYR A 36 13.07 -7.61 -3.55
N GLY A 37 11.99 -7.57 -2.77
CA GLY A 37 10.63 -7.56 -3.31
C GLY A 37 10.35 -6.34 -4.19
N LEU A 38 10.72 -5.14 -3.74
CA LEU A 38 10.55 -3.91 -4.50
C LEU A 38 11.45 -3.85 -5.73
N PHE A 39 12.71 -4.31 -5.61
CA PHE A 39 13.64 -4.32 -6.73
C PHE A 39 13.19 -5.28 -7.84
N LEU A 40 12.83 -6.52 -7.49
CA LEU A 40 12.36 -7.52 -8.46
C LEU A 40 11.01 -7.10 -9.06
N GLY A 41 10.05 -6.69 -8.21
CA GLY A 41 8.73 -6.24 -8.68
C GLY A 41 8.83 -5.00 -9.58
N GLY A 42 9.64 -4.02 -9.21
CA GLY A 42 9.90 -2.82 -10.01
C GLY A 42 10.56 -3.15 -11.35
N SER A 43 11.53 -4.07 -11.35
CA SER A 43 12.19 -4.52 -12.58
C SER A 43 11.22 -5.24 -13.53
N MET A 44 10.36 -6.12 -13.00
CA MET A 44 9.33 -6.81 -13.79
C MET A 44 8.32 -5.80 -14.37
N LEU A 45 7.89 -4.82 -13.59
CA LEU A 45 7.01 -3.75 -14.07
C LEU A 45 7.69 -2.91 -15.16
N MET A 46 8.98 -2.59 -15.01
CA MET A 46 9.74 -1.85 -16.01
C MET A 46 9.80 -2.60 -17.34
N ILE A 47 10.07 -3.92 -17.30
CA ILE A 47 10.12 -4.78 -18.49
C ILE A 47 8.73 -4.89 -19.17
N SER A 48 7.65 -4.88 -18.39
CA SER A 48 6.29 -4.93 -18.97
C SER A 48 5.95 -3.71 -19.83
N GLY A 49 6.65 -2.58 -19.63
CA GLY A 49 6.45 -1.33 -20.36
C GLY A 49 7.40 -1.10 -21.55
N VAL A 50 8.18 -2.10 -21.97
CA VAL A 50 9.24 -1.97 -23.00
C VAL A 50 8.74 -1.32 -24.30
N SER A 51 7.49 -1.56 -24.70
CA SER A 51 6.91 -0.98 -25.92
C SER A 51 6.88 0.56 -25.92
N VAL A 52 6.91 1.20 -24.75
CA VAL A 52 6.78 2.66 -24.59
C VAL A 52 8.11 3.31 -24.20
N TRP A 53 9.20 2.54 -24.07
CA TRP A 53 10.52 3.08 -23.70
C TRP A 53 11.08 4.13 -24.66
N PRO A 54 10.85 4.07 -25.99
CA PRO A 54 11.31 5.14 -26.90
C PRO A 54 10.72 6.52 -26.56
N GLU A 55 9.53 6.56 -25.96
CA GLU A 55 8.84 7.80 -25.59
C GLU A 55 9.17 8.28 -24.17
N LEU A 56 9.99 7.53 -23.42
CA LEU A 56 10.28 7.80 -22.01
C LEU A 56 10.85 9.20 -21.79
N ALA A 57 11.70 9.69 -22.71
CA ALA A 57 12.29 11.02 -22.65
C ALA A 57 11.24 12.15 -22.73
N ASN A 58 10.14 11.93 -23.45
CA ASN A 58 9.05 12.90 -23.55
C ASN A 58 8.11 12.82 -22.35
N LEU A 59 7.95 11.63 -21.76
CA LEU A 59 7.07 11.39 -20.60
C LEU A 59 7.71 11.84 -19.27
N PHE A 60 9.03 11.69 -19.13
CA PHE A 60 9.77 12.02 -17.89
C PHE A 60 10.34 13.45 -17.91
N THR A 61 9.44 14.43 -17.76
CA THR A 61 9.85 15.81 -17.41
C THR A 61 10.50 15.83 -16.01
N PRO A 62 11.44 16.75 -15.69
CA PRO A 62 12.07 16.82 -14.35
C PRO A 62 11.08 16.82 -13.18
N LYS A 63 9.91 17.46 -13.34
CA LYS A 63 8.82 17.43 -12.35
C LYS A 63 8.29 16.00 -12.09
N VAL A 64 8.07 15.23 -13.15
CA VAL A 64 7.58 13.84 -13.08
C VAL A 64 8.63 12.93 -12.44
N MET A 65 9.91 13.19 -12.71
CA MET A 65 11.01 12.44 -12.09
C MET A 65 11.03 12.64 -10.57
N TRP A 66 10.92 13.89 -10.09
CA TRP A 66 10.86 14.18 -8.66
C TRP A 66 9.62 13.60 -7.98
N LEU A 67 8.45 13.68 -8.63
CA LEU A 67 7.23 13.05 -8.13
C LEU A 67 7.36 11.53 -8.05
N THR A 68 7.92 10.90 -9.08
CA THR A 68 8.17 9.46 -9.09
C THR A 68 9.13 9.05 -7.98
N ALA A 69 10.21 9.80 -7.77
CA ALA A 69 11.15 9.56 -6.68
C ALA A 69 10.49 9.69 -5.30
N TYR A 70 9.65 10.71 -5.10
CA TYR A 70 8.86 10.87 -3.88
C TYR A 70 7.92 9.69 -3.64
N LEU A 71 7.15 9.28 -4.64
CA LEU A 71 6.23 8.13 -4.54
C LEU A 71 6.98 6.81 -4.31
N ALA A 72 8.14 6.63 -4.93
CA ALA A 72 9.00 5.46 -4.70
C ALA A 72 9.49 5.40 -3.25
N PHE A 73 9.88 6.55 -2.67
CA PHE A 73 10.26 6.65 -1.27
C PHE A 73 9.08 6.32 -0.33
N VAL A 74 7.91 6.93 -0.57
CA VAL A 74 6.69 6.66 0.23
C VAL A 74 6.31 5.18 0.16
N SER A 75 6.39 4.56 -1.02
CA SER A 75 6.16 3.13 -1.22
C SER A 75 7.16 2.28 -0.43
N ALA A 76 8.46 2.58 -0.53
CA ALA A 76 9.50 1.85 0.19
C ALA A 76 9.33 1.93 1.72
N LEU A 77 8.96 3.11 2.24
CA LEU A 77 8.64 3.26 3.67
C LEU A 77 7.38 2.47 4.06
N GLY A 78 6.30 2.56 3.28
CA GLY A 78 5.05 1.88 3.57
C GLY A 78 5.21 0.35 3.61
N PHE A 79 5.80 -0.22 2.55
CA PHE A 79 6.08 -1.66 2.49
C PHE A 79 7.12 -2.10 3.53
N GLY A 80 8.15 -1.29 3.78
CA GLY A 80 9.17 -1.57 4.79
C GLY A 80 8.57 -1.64 6.20
N LEU A 81 7.72 -0.67 6.55
CA LEU A 81 7.01 -0.63 7.83
C LEU A 81 6.05 -1.82 7.96
N TRP A 82 5.25 -2.09 6.92
CA TRP A 82 4.32 -3.22 6.91
C TRP A 82 5.05 -4.55 7.10
N ASN A 83 6.10 -4.80 6.32
CA ASN A 83 6.87 -6.05 6.40
C ASN A 83 7.61 -6.18 7.74
N HIS A 84 8.07 -5.07 8.31
CA HIS A 84 8.65 -5.07 9.65
C HIS A 84 7.60 -5.42 10.71
N LEU A 85 6.43 -4.77 10.70
CA LEU A 85 5.37 -5.06 11.66
C LEU A 85 4.85 -6.49 11.55
N THR A 86 4.72 -7.04 10.34
CA THR A 86 4.30 -8.44 10.14
C THR A 86 5.32 -9.47 10.61
N SER A 87 6.57 -9.06 10.88
CA SER A 87 7.55 -9.90 11.56
C SER A 87 7.39 -9.92 13.07
N LEU A 88 6.70 -8.93 13.64
CA LEU A 88 6.53 -8.75 15.10
C LEU A 88 5.14 -9.16 15.59
N PHE A 89 4.09 -8.90 14.80
CA PHE A 89 2.70 -9.11 15.18
C PHE A 89 1.98 -10.05 14.21
N PRO A 90 0.94 -10.79 14.68
CA PRO A 90 0.17 -11.65 13.80
C PRO A 90 -0.52 -10.83 12.71
N VAL A 91 -0.46 -11.34 11.47
CA VAL A 91 -0.99 -10.65 10.28
C VAL A 91 -2.48 -10.31 10.41
N ASN A 92 -3.27 -11.16 11.08
CA ASN A 92 -4.70 -10.92 11.30
C ASN A 92 -4.96 -9.67 12.16
N LEU A 93 -4.10 -9.37 13.14
CA LEU A 93 -4.20 -8.14 13.93
C LEU A 93 -3.90 -6.93 13.07
N LEU A 94 -2.78 -6.98 12.34
CA LEU A 94 -2.33 -5.90 11.46
C LEU A 94 -3.32 -5.62 10.33
N ALA A 95 -4.00 -6.65 9.83
CA ALA A 95 -5.06 -6.51 8.83
C ALA A 95 -6.21 -5.64 9.35
N GLY A 96 -6.57 -5.74 10.63
CA GLY A 96 -7.55 -4.84 11.27
C GLY A 96 -7.09 -3.38 11.22
N TYR A 97 -5.82 -3.10 11.58
CA TYR A 97 -5.29 -1.74 11.54
C TYR A 97 -5.23 -1.13 10.13
N ARG A 98 -5.28 -1.92 9.05
CA ARG A 98 -5.35 -1.39 7.67
C ARG A 98 -6.63 -0.61 7.40
N PHE A 99 -7.68 -0.75 8.21
CA PHE A 99 -8.87 0.10 8.13
C PHE A 99 -8.60 1.58 8.49
N LEU A 100 -7.44 1.89 9.08
CA LEU A 100 -6.99 3.28 9.25
C LEU A 100 -6.57 3.93 7.92
N VAL A 101 -6.16 3.16 6.91
CA VAL A 101 -5.73 3.69 5.61
C VAL A 101 -6.78 4.61 4.98
N PRO A 102 -8.06 4.21 4.82
CA PRO A 102 -9.08 5.10 4.28
C PRO A 102 -9.36 6.33 5.18
N ILE A 103 -9.21 6.23 6.51
CA ILE A 103 -9.37 7.38 7.41
C ILE A 103 -8.25 8.40 7.15
N CYS A 104 -6.99 7.94 7.13
CA CYS A 104 -5.85 8.79 6.82
C CYS A 104 -6.00 9.43 5.44
N ALA A 105 -6.44 8.67 4.44
CA ALA A 105 -6.68 9.18 3.09
C ALA A 105 -7.71 10.31 3.06
N VAL A 106 -8.82 10.19 3.79
CA VAL A 106 -9.84 11.27 3.90
C VAL A 106 -9.26 12.49 4.60
N VAL A 107 -8.51 12.31 5.68
CA VAL A 107 -7.87 13.41 6.42
C VAL A 107 -6.85 14.14 5.53
N GLU A 108 -5.97 13.39 4.85
CA GLU A 108 -4.97 13.94 3.94
C GLU A 108 -5.62 14.67 2.75
N SER A 109 -6.64 14.09 2.12
CA SER A 109 -7.42 14.73 1.05
C SER A 109 -8.04 16.04 1.53
N SER A 110 -8.70 16.04 2.69
CA SER A 110 -9.36 17.25 3.22
C SER A 110 -8.37 18.37 3.58
N LEU A 111 -7.13 18.02 3.98
CA LEU A 111 -6.11 18.98 4.39
C LEU A 111 -5.27 19.50 3.22
N LEU A 112 -4.91 18.62 2.28
CA LEU A 112 -3.94 18.92 1.23
C LEU A 112 -4.60 19.26 -0.11
N VAL A 113 -5.82 18.78 -0.36
CA VAL A 113 -6.56 19.05 -1.60
C VAL A 113 -7.52 20.19 -1.39
N SER A 114 -7.19 21.35 -1.98
CA SER A 114 -8.02 22.54 -1.86
C SER A 114 -9.39 22.34 -2.53
N GLY A 115 -10.47 22.62 -1.79
CA GLY A 115 -11.84 22.53 -2.29
C GLY A 115 -12.54 21.19 -2.04
N GLU A 116 -11.83 20.19 -1.49
CA GLU A 116 -12.46 18.95 -1.04
C GLU A 116 -12.94 19.09 0.41
N SER A 117 -14.25 18.90 0.63
CA SER A 117 -14.82 18.82 1.98
C SER A 117 -15.55 17.48 2.14
N PRO A 118 -15.19 16.67 3.14
CA PRO A 118 -15.87 15.40 3.37
C PRO A 118 -17.34 15.64 3.72
N GLY A 119 -18.23 15.00 2.96
CA GLY A 119 -19.66 15.00 3.24
C GLY A 119 -20.00 14.23 4.51
N LEU A 120 -21.23 14.43 5.03
CA LEU A 120 -21.70 13.80 6.27
C LEU A 120 -21.56 12.27 6.28
N GLY A 121 -21.77 11.61 5.15
CA GLY A 121 -21.62 10.15 5.05
C GLY A 121 -20.18 9.67 5.26
N ILE A 122 -19.19 10.44 4.83
CA ILE A 122 -17.77 10.12 5.01
C ILE A 122 -17.38 10.27 6.48
N TRP A 123 -17.88 11.30 7.16
CA TRP A 123 -17.70 11.48 8.60
C TRP A 123 -18.30 10.33 9.41
N LEU A 124 -19.55 9.96 9.11
CA LEU A 124 -20.22 8.82 9.76
C LEU A 124 -19.47 7.51 9.52
N GLY A 125 -19.05 7.24 8.29
CA GLY A 125 -18.25 6.07 7.94
C GLY A 125 -16.92 6.04 8.69
N GLY A 126 -16.20 7.18 8.75
CA GLY A 126 -14.95 7.31 9.49
C GLY A 126 -15.13 7.03 10.98
N MET A 127 -16.14 7.62 11.62
CA MET A 127 -16.46 7.36 13.02
C MET A 127 -16.79 5.88 13.27
N MET A 128 -17.53 5.24 12.36
CA MET A 128 -17.87 3.82 12.47
C MET A 128 -16.64 2.92 12.40
N VAL A 129 -15.67 3.24 11.53
CA VAL A 129 -14.40 2.51 11.44
C VAL A 129 -13.58 2.68 12.71
N ILE A 130 -13.48 3.90 13.26
CA ILE A 130 -12.78 4.14 14.53
C ILE A 130 -13.42 3.36 15.67
N ALA A 131 -14.76 3.38 15.77
CA ALA A 131 -15.49 2.63 16.79
C ALA A 131 -15.23 1.11 16.67
N ALA A 132 -15.21 0.58 15.44
CA ALA A 132 -14.91 -0.83 15.19
C ALA A 132 -13.48 -1.20 15.61
N LEU A 133 -12.49 -0.33 15.36
CA LEU A 133 -11.10 -0.54 15.79
C LEU A 133 -10.96 -0.52 17.31
N ILE A 134 -11.65 0.39 18.00
CA ILE A 134 -11.69 0.44 19.47
C ILE A 134 -12.31 -0.86 20.03
N GLY A 135 -13.38 -1.35 19.40
CA GLY A 135 -14.00 -2.63 19.75
C GLY A 135 -13.04 -3.81 19.56
N LEU A 136 -12.32 -3.85 18.43
CA LEU A 136 -11.32 -4.88 18.13
C LEU A 136 -10.21 -4.93 19.18
N GLN A 137 -9.75 -3.76 19.65
CA GLN A 137 -8.71 -3.67 20.67
C GLN A 137 -9.19 -4.14 22.04
N ARG A 138 -10.46 -3.90 22.41
CA ARG A 138 -11.03 -4.30 23.70
C ARG A 138 -11.43 -5.76 23.79
N ALA A 139 -11.71 -6.41 22.65
CA ALA A 139 -12.06 -7.84 22.58
C ALA A 139 -10.83 -8.77 22.64
N ARG A 140 -9.64 -8.22 22.87
CA ARG A 140 -8.35 -8.90 22.83
C ARG A 140 -7.68 -8.82 24.20
#